data_AF-A0A160P5N1-F1
#
_entry.id   AF-A0A160P5N1-F1
#
_cell.length_a   1.000
_cell.length_b   1.000
_cell.length_c   1.000
_cell.angle_alpha   90.00
_cell.angle_beta   90.00
_cell.angle_gamma   90.00
#
_symmetry.space_group_name_H-M   'P 1'
#
loop_
_entity.id
_entity.type
_entity.pdbx_description
1 polymer ?
#
loop_
_entity_poly.entity_id
_entity_poly.type
_entity_poly.pdbx_seq_one_letter_code
_entity_poly.pdbx_strand_id
1 'polypeptide(L)'
;MVRAPTRRRTDAGDAGEELDAYAYAFLAGGTLRVAESAVIALTARGMLSLGTARLRVVGDERPGHPVERAVVTACPRSKPVRDVVEAVRNSPRSPNSPPGSSPWA
;
A
#
# COMPACT_ATOMS: atom_id res chain seq x y z
N MET A 1 -13.81 37.40 37.59
CA MET A 1 -14.10 36.88 36.24
C MET A 1 -12.96 35.96 35.83
N VAL A 2 -13.08 34.65 36.08
CA VAL A 2 -11.98 33.70 35.88
C VAL A 2 -12.23 32.96 34.56
N ARG A 3 -11.33 33.15 33.60
CA ARG A 3 -11.43 32.56 32.26
C ARG A 3 -11.00 31.10 32.35
N ALA A 4 -11.97 30.18 32.27
CA ALA A 4 -11.70 28.75 32.29
C ALA A 4 -10.74 28.38 31.14
N PRO A 5 -9.76 27.50 31.36
CA PRO A 5 -8.96 26.97 30.28
C PRO A 5 -9.90 26.16 29.38
N THR A 6 -10.09 26.64 28.15
CA THR A 6 -10.72 25.86 27.09
C THR A 6 -9.85 24.63 26.90
N ARG A 7 -10.29 23.49 27.45
CA ARG A 7 -9.80 22.18 27.04
C ARG A 7 -9.91 22.16 25.53
N ARG A 8 -8.77 22.21 24.84
CA ARG A 8 -8.68 21.84 23.44
C ARG A 8 -9.17 20.40 23.40
N ARG A 9 -10.44 20.23 23.02
CA ARG A 9 -10.96 18.93 22.63
C ARG A 9 -10.15 18.61 21.38
N THR A 10 -9.10 17.81 21.56
CA THR A 10 -8.50 17.07 20.45
C THR A 10 -9.67 16.35 19.83
N ASP A 11 -10.04 16.79 18.63
CA ASP A 11 -11.04 16.12 17.84
C ASP A 11 -10.62 14.66 17.76
N ALA A 12 -11.48 13.80 18.28
CA ALA A 12 -11.29 12.37 18.27
C ALA A 12 -11.51 11.92 16.82
N GLY A 13 -10.49 12.10 15.99
CA GLY A 13 -10.33 11.38 14.73
C GLY A 13 -9.71 9.99 14.94
N ASP A 14 -9.84 9.45 16.14
CA ASP A 14 -9.53 8.06 16.52
C ASP A 14 -10.85 7.28 16.55
N ALA A 15 -11.54 7.24 15.42
CA ALA A 15 -12.51 6.19 15.15
C ALA A 15 -11.70 5.14 14.39
N GLY A 16 -11.37 4.03 15.06
CA GLY A 16 -10.45 3.02 14.55
C GLY A 16 -10.63 2.78 13.05
N GLU A 17 -9.67 3.26 12.26
CA GLU A 17 -9.59 2.87 10.87
C GLU A 17 -9.44 1.36 10.88
N GLU A 18 -10.45 0.67 10.36
CA GLU A 18 -10.40 -0.76 10.12
C GLU A 18 -9.12 -1.00 9.32
N LEU A 19 -8.18 -1.72 9.92
CA LEU A 19 -6.87 -1.98 9.32
C LEU A 19 -7.10 -2.49 7.90
N ASP A 20 -6.54 -1.80 6.91
CA ASP A 20 -6.69 -2.27 5.55
C ASP A 20 -5.94 -3.61 5.36
N ALA A 21 -6.27 -4.32 4.28
CA ALA A 21 -5.69 -5.63 3.99
C ALA A 21 -4.14 -5.62 3.92
N TYR A 22 -3.53 -4.51 3.52
CA TYR A 22 -2.07 -4.34 3.48
C TYR A 22 -1.49 -4.00 4.85
N ALA A 23 -2.20 -3.25 5.69
CA ALA A 23 -1.84 -3.06 7.09
C ALA A 23 -1.84 -4.42 7.83
N TYR A 24 -2.86 -5.26 7.62
CA TYR A 24 -2.85 -6.65 8.12
C TYR A 24 -1.71 -7.48 7.55
N ALA A 25 -1.41 -7.37 6.25
CA ALA A 25 -0.28 -8.06 5.65
C ALA A 25 1.06 -7.62 6.27
N PHE A 26 1.23 -6.32 6.55
CA PHE A 26 2.41 -5.80 7.23
C PHE A 26 2.56 -6.37 8.64
N LEU A 27 1.48 -6.45 9.40
CA LEU A 27 1.51 -7.05 10.74
C LEU A 27 1.82 -8.55 10.68
N ALA A 28 1.34 -9.25 9.65
CA ALA A 28 1.55 -10.68 9.49
C ALA A 28 2.96 -11.07 8.99
N GLY A 29 3.68 -10.17 8.30
CA GLY A 29 4.97 -10.52 7.70
C GLY A 29 5.77 -9.37 7.09
N GLY A 30 5.52 -8.15 7.53
CA GLY A 30 6.22 -6.94 7.11
C GLY A 30 6.05 -6.60 5.63
N THR A 31 7.02 -5.85 5.09
CA THR A 31 6.97 -5.34 3.71
C THR A 31 6.96 -6.43 2.64
N LEU A 32 7.55 -7.60 2.93
CA LEU A 32 7.49 -8.74 2.02
C LEU A 32 6.04 -9.22 1.85
N ARG A 33 5.33 -9.39 2.97
CA ARG A 33 3.95 -9.88 2.94
C ARG A 33 2.99 -8.88 2.32
N VAL A 34 3.24 -7.58 2.50
CA VAL A 34 2.53 -6.50 1.80
C VAL A 34 2.68 -6.62 0.29
N ALA A 35 3.92 -6.76 -0.21
CA ALA A 35 4.19 -6.85 -1.64
C ALA A 35 3.56 -8.10 -2.27
N GLU A 36 3.67 -9.25 -1.61
CA GLU A 36 3.01 -10.49 -2.05
C GLU A 36 1.49 -10.34 -2.11
N SER A 37 0.88 -9.78 -1.05
CA SER A 37 -0.56 -9.61 -0.97
C SER A 37 -1.07 -8.66 -2.05
N ALA A 38 -0.32 -7.61 -2.37
CA ALA A 38 -0.67 -6.68 -3.45
C ALA A 38 -0.62 -7.34 -4.84
N VAL A 39 0.41 -8.15 -5.10
CA VAL A 39 0.49 -8.94 -6.34
C VAL A 39 -0.70 -9.90 -6.45
N ILE A 40 -1.06 -10.60 -5.36
CA ILE A 40 -2.20 -11.51 -5.33
C ILE A 40 -3.51 -10.76 -5.57
N ALA A 41 -3.75 -9.65 -4.87
CA ALA A 41 -4.97 -8.85 -5.01
C ALA A 41 -5.15 -8.33 -6.44
N LEU A 42 -4.09 -7.79 -7.04
CA LEU A 42 -4.13 -7.27 -8.41
C LEU A 42 -4.31 -8.38 -9.46
N THR A 43 -3.76 -9.57 -9.21
CA THR A 43 -3.96 -10.75 -10.08
C THR A 43 -5.39 -11.27 -9.98
N ALA A 44 -5.94 -11.36 -8.76
CA ALA A 44 -7.32 -11.78 -8.53
C ALA A 44 -8.34 -10.82 -9.16
N ARG A 45 -8.03 -9.51 -9.19
CA ARG A 45 -8.83 -8.49 -9.87
C ARG A 45 -8.62 -8.44 -11.40
N GLY A 46 -7.72 -9.26 -11.95
CA GLY A 46 -7.45 -9.29 -13.40
C GLY A 46 -6.63 -8.10 -13.93
N MET A 47 -6.08 -7.25 -13.06
CA MET A 47 -5.21 -6.14 -13.48
C MET A 47 -3.78 -6.60 -13.79
N LEU A 48 -3.35 -7.69 -13.15
CA LEU A 48 -2.10 -8.37 -13.47
C LEU A 48 -2.39 -9.77 -14.03
N SER A 49 -1.59 -10.16 -15.01
CA SER A 49 -1.48 -11.54 -15.48
C SER A 49 -0.16 -12.11 -15.00
N LEU A 50 -0.24 -13.30 -14.38
CA LEU A 50 0.91 -14.09 -13.97
C LEU A 50 1.16 -15.18 -15.02
N GLY A 51 2.27 -15.05 -15.75
CA GLY A 51 2.81 -16.10 -16.63
C GLY A 51 3.84 -16.96 -15.90
N THR A 52 4.83 -17.51 -16.62
CA THR A 52 5.96 -18.31 -16.10
C THR A 52 6.85 -17.54 -15.11
N ALA A 53 6.34 -17.31 -13.90
CA ALA A 53 6.92 -16.47 -12.85
C ALA A 53 7.14 -15.00 -13.27
N ARG A 54 6.34 -14.48 -14.20
CA ARG A 54 6.41 -13.09 -14.67
C ARG A 54 5.07 -12.39 -14.59
N LEU A 55 5.07 -11.14 -14.14
CA LEU A 55 3.91 -10.28 -14.04
C LEU A 55 3.84 -9.33 -15.23
N ARG A 56 2.63 -9.20 -15.79
CA ARG A 56 2.29 -8.23 -16.83
C ARG A 56 1.04 -7.47 -16.43
N VAL A 57 1.04 -6.15 -16.59
CA VAL A 57 -0.17 -5.32 -16.47
C VAL A 57 -1.07 -5.56 -17.69
N VAL A 58 -2.33 -5.88 -17.45
CA VAL A 58 -3.34 -6.22 -18.49
C VAL A 58 -4.60 -5.37 -18.39
N GLY A 59 -4.87 -4.75 -17.24
CA GLY A 59 -6.02 -3.85 -17.07
C GLY A 59 -5.66 -2.37 -17.24
N ASP A 60 -6.65 -1.58 -17.65
CA ASP A 60 -6.55 -0.10 -17.73
C ASP A 60 -6.96 0.61 -16.43
N GLU A 61 -7.44 -0.15 -15.44
CA GLU A 61 -7.84 0.39 -14.14
C GLU A 61 -6.61 0.90 -13.37
N ARG A 62 -6.72 2.11 -12.82
CA ARG A 62 -5.69 2.67 -11.94
C ARG A 62 -5.95 2.24 -10.50
N PRO A 63 -4.99 1.58 -9.84
CA PRO A 63 -5.20 1.16 -8.47
C PRO A 63 -5.40 2.34 -7.52
N GLY A 64 -6.31 2.19 -6.57
CA GLY A 64 -6.59 3.20 -5.54
C GLY A 64 -5.48 3.27 -4.49
N HIS A 65 -4.93 2.11 -4.12
CA HIS A 65 -3.99 1.99 -3.01
C HIS A 65 -2.54 2.29 -3.43
N PRO A 66 -1.74 3.02 -2.61
CA PRO A 66 -0.36 3.34 -2.95
C PRO A 66 0.52 2.10 -3.18
N VAL A 67 0.32 1.02 -2.42
CA VAL A 67 1.07 -0.24 -2.61
C VAL A 67 0.75 -0.86 -3.97
N GLU A 68 -0.53 -0.89 -4.36
CA GLU A 68 -0.93 -1.42 -5.67
C GLU A 68 -0.35 -0.57 -6.82
N ARG A 69 -0.32 0.76 -6.67
CA ARG A 69 0.32 1.66 -7.62
C ARG A 69 1.81 1.40 -7.75
N ALA A 70 2.51 1.09 -6.66
CA ALA A 70 3.92 0.72 -6.68
C ALA A 70 4.13 -0.58 -7.47
N VAL A 71 3.26 -1.58 -7.30
CA VAL A 71 3.33 -2.84 -8.08
C VAL A 71 3.16 -2.58 -9.57
N VAL A 72 2.14 -1.79 -9.97
CA VAL A 72 1.90 -1.45 -11.38
C VAL A 72 3.09 -0.67 -11.96
N THR A 73 3.62 0.29 -11.21
CA THR A 73 4.80 1.09 -11.61
C THR A 73 6.05 0.23 -11.76
N ALA A 74 6.22 -0.79 -10.92
CA ALA A 74 7.33 -1.74 -11.02
C ALA A 74 7.24 -2.64 -12.27
N CYS A 75 6.07 -2.71 -12.94
CA CYS A 75 5.77 -3.59 -14.07
C CYS A 75 5.58 -2.88 -15.45
N PRO A 76 6.54 -2.08 -15.96
CA PRO A 76 6.37 -1.38 -17.25
C PRO A 76 6.42 -2.32 -18.48
N ARG A 77 7.17 -3.42 -18.40
CA ARG A 77 7.26 -4.49 -19.39
C ARG A 77 7.45 -5.79 -18.63
N SER A 78 6.68 -6.83 -18.95
CA SER A 78 6.63 -8.12 -18.24
C SER A 78 7.88 -8.43 -17.40
N LYS A 79 7.77 -8.44 -16.07
CA LYS A 79 8.92 -8.60 -15.14
C LYS A 79 8.81 -9.86 -14.28
N PRO A 80 9.94 -10.47 -13.88
CA PRO A 80 9.93 -11.55 -12.88
C PRO A 80 9.22 -11.11 -11.59
N VAL A 81 8.43 -12.00 -11.00
CA VAL A 81 7.68 -11.71 -9.75
C VAL A 81 8.62 -11.23 -8.65
N ARG A 82 9.77 -11.88 -8.49
CA ARG A 82 10.77 -11.53 -7.46
C ARG A 82 11.26 -10.07 -7.60
N ASP A 83 11.54 -9.63 -8.82
CA ASP A 83 12.06 -8.30 -9.09
C ASP A 83 11.00 -7.23 -8.80
N VAL A 84 9.72 -7.55 -9.06
CA VAL A 84 8.58 -6.69 -8.72
C VAL A 84 8.41 -6.60 -7.20
N VAL A 85 8.45 -7.73 -6.51
CA VAL A 85 8.36 -7.79 -5.04
C VAL A 85 9.49 -7.00 -4.39
N GLU A 86 10.73 -7.18 -4.85
CA GLU A 86 11.88 -6.41 -4.35
C GLU A 86 11.74 -4.91 -4.64
N ALA A 87 11.30 -4.52 -5.84
CA ALA A 87 11.09 -3.12 -6.18
C ALA A 87 10.02 -2.46 -5.31
N VAL A 88 8.94 -3.17 -4.98
CA VAL A 88 7.87 -2.67 -4.11
C VAL A 88 8.34 -2.57 -2.66
N ARG A 89 9.08 -3.58 -2.17
CA ARG A 89 9.66 -3.57 -0.82
C ARG A 89 10.65 -2.43 -0.60
N ASN A 90 11.41 -2.09 -1.63
CA ASN A 90 12.45 -1.05 -1.60
C ASN A 90 11.95 0.31 -2.11
N SER A 91 10.67 0.43 -2.48
CA SER A 91 10.13 1.66 -3.04
C SER A 91 10.10 2.74 -1.95
N PRO A 92 10.74 3.91 -2.18
CA PRO A 92 10.67 5.00 -1.23
C PRO A 92 9.21 5.49 -1.12
N ARG A 93 8.81 5.79 0.12
CA ARG A 93 7.60 6.51 0.51
C ARG A 93 7.13 7.47 -0.59
N SER A 94 5.88 7.33 -1.03
CA SER A 94 5.27 8.29 -1.96
C SER A 94 5.42 9.71 -1.39
N PRO A 95 5.86 10.71 -2.18
CA PRO A 95 6.20 12.05 -1.68
C PRO A 95 5.01 12.84 -1.07
N ASN A 96 3.79 12.30 -1.13
CA ASN A 96 2.57 12.94 -0.60
C ASN A 96 2.12 12.45 0.79
N SER A 97 2.91 11.64 1.52
CA SER A 97 2.55 11.26 2.89
C SER A 97 2.98 12.32 3.93
N PRO A 98 2.18 12.58 4.99
CA PRO A 98 2.55 13.51 6.06
C PRO A 98 3.71 12.99 6.93
N PRO A 99 4.64 13.85 7.39
CA PRO A 99 5.78 13.43 8.21
C PRO A 99 5.27 12.90 9.55
N GLY A 100 5.65 11.66 9.89
CA GLY A 100 5.25 10.99 11.14
C GLY A 100 4.28 9.82 10.96
N SER A 101 3.65 9.65 9.80
CA SER A 101 2.88 8.46 9.47
C SER A 101 3.78 7.36 8.92
N SER A 102 3.56 6.13 9.39
CA SER A 102 4.10 4.93 8.77
C SER A 102 3.92 5.02 7.24
N PRO A 103 4.90 4.61 6.42
CA PRO A 103 4.78 4.63 4.95
C PRO A 103 3.68 3.70 4.38
N TRP A 104 2.85 3.14 5.26
CA TRP A 104 1.79 2.17 5.03
C TRP A 104 0.52 2.52 5.83
N ALA A 105 0.44 3.73 6.41
CA ALA A 105 -0.72 4.29 7.11
C ALA A 105 -1.28 5.49 6.34
#